data_AF-A0A1Y5PTM7-F1
#
_entry.id   AF-A0A1Y5PTM7-F1
#
_cell.length_a   1.000
_cell.length_b   1.000
_cell.length_c   1.000
_cell.angle_alpha   90.00
_cell.angle_beta   90.00
_cell.angle_gamma   90.00
#
_symmetry.space_group_name_H-M   'P 1'
#
loop_
_entity.id
_entity.type
_entity.pdbx_description
1 polymer ?
#
loop_
_entity_poly.entity_id
_entity_poly.type
_entity_poly.pdbx_seq_one_letter_code
_entity_poly.pdbx_strand_id
1 'polypeptide(L)'
;MIRSLFTFASALLPVAALVQSQPQPKPWPREVQAFYDELKAECRAGGGKFVPDRANFAVETEVTGDGKPDWVVEYSAAYCTNQGHSAWCGTAGCMIAILGSGRRGLTEIFSNNVRGWQAVKLDGGRTGLGLSVHGTVCGSVGADMCLEVLRWDGRKWALAGRRRGTAADLGPDSGEPASAPSPGHDARWQFGGTGAGAVAAVTGHPEFAALGLRCQPGGGLAMSVVPTKALRLPPAGRPLLIGFRSYAEFTETTQQLMLEPGKPDFSGTLDPATKALLTGADTDLAVYASVDGGDEWQAITYLSLAGSTAAIRSLDRQCPKAAAAATGVQPGQSRVVPLPVGYYVDMAIGTCAKPFADGTLYLAEDRLISPYSSCEFASLEMVDSRNFRQTMICSDEDGRPGAAPTNYRVTGPRSFAVETYSEDWTWCPAAQLPAKARFYEGARR
;
A
#
# COMPACT_ATOMS: atom_id res chain seq x y z
N MET A 1 -22.41 -4.93 67.77
CA MET A 1 -21.22 -5.66 67.26
C MET A 1 -21.68 -6.60 66.15
N ILE A 2 -20.83 -6.80 65.14
CA ILE A 2 -20.91 -7.75 64.00
C ILE A 2 -20.94 -7.02 62.65
N ARG A 3 -19.78 -7.14 62.00
CA ARG A 3 -19.41 -6.72 60.64
C ARG A 3 -20.13 -7.60 59.61
N SER A 4 -20.61 -7.00 58.52
CA SER A 4 -20.82 -7.72 57.25
C SER A 4 -19.90 -7.12 56.18
N LEU A 5 -18.92 -7.92 55.76
CA LEU A 5 -18.05 -7.68 54.62
C LEU A 5 -18.80 -8.09 53.35
N PHE A 6 -19.04 -7.16 52.44
CA PHE A 6 -19.39 -7.48 51.04
C PHE A 6 -18.12 -7.32 50.19
N THR A 7 -17.54 -8.45 49.82
CA THR A 7 -16.44 -8.54 48.86
C THR A 7 -17.05 -8.86 47.49
N PHE A 8 -17.17 -7.86 46.61
CA PHE A 8 -17.49 -8.10 45.20
C PHE A 8 -16.19 -8.44 44.46
N ALA A 9 -16.01 -9.72 44.13
CA ALA A 9 -14.97 -10.17 43.22
C ALA A 9 -15.43 -9.90 41.77
N SER A 10 -14.92 -8.83 41.15
CA SER A 10 -15.05 -8.61 39.72
C SER A 10 -14.15 -9.58 38.96
N ALA A 11 -14.76 -10.58 38.33
CA ALA A 11 -14.07 -11.48 37.40
C ALA A 11 -13.76 -10.73 36.10
N LEU A 12 -12.48 -10.41 35.88
CA LEU A 12 -11.95 -10.01 34.58
C LEU A 12 -11.89 -11.25 33.68
N LEU A 13 -12.82 -11.37 32.72
CA LEU A 13 -12.69 -12.33 31.63
C LEU A 13 -11.71 -11.76 30.58
N PRO A 14 -10.65 -12.48 30.20
CA PRO A 14 -9.79 -12.06 29.11
C PRO A 14 -10.55 -12.21 27.79
N VAL A 15 -10.69 -11.11 27.05
CA VAL A 15 -11.13 -11.12 25.66
C VAL A 15 -9.97 -11.70 24.83
N ALA A 16 -9.90 -13.03 24.75
CA ALA A 16 -9.06 -13.69 23.77
C ALA A 16 -9.63 -13.36 22.38
N ALA A 17 -8.91 -12.54 21.61
CA ALA A 17 -9.23 -12.27 20.23
C ALA A 17 -9.27 -13.59 19.46
N LEU A 18 -10.46 -14.00 19.02
CA LEU A 18 -10.64 -15.07 18.06
C LEU A 18 -10.03 -14.59 16.73
N VAL A 19 -8.74 -14.86 16.54
CA VAL A 19 -8.12 -14.89 15.22
C VAL A 19 -8.81 -16.02 14.47
N GLN A 20 -9.81 -15.69 13.66
CA GLN A 20 -10.39 -16.63 12.71
C GLN A 20 -9.29 -16.99 11.70
N SER A 21 -8.65 -18.13 11.92
CA SER A 21 -7.79 -18.77 10.94
C SER A 21 -8.62 -19.06 9.70
N GLN A 22 -8.38 -18.34 8.61
CA GLN A 22 -8.95 -18.71 7.31
C GLN A 22 -8.51 -20.14 6.95
N PRO A 23 -9.40 -20.97 6.36
CA PRO A 23 -9.01 -22.29 5.88
C PRO A 23 -7.82 -22.17 4.93
N GLN A 24 -6.71 -22.82 5.25
CA GLN A 24 -5.59 -22.91 4.32
C GLN A 24 -6.02 -23.78 3.12
N PRO A 25 -5.73 -23.37 1.88
CA PRO A 25 -5.95 -24.23 0.72
C PRO A 25 -5.25 -25.58 0.93
N LYS A 26 -5.89 -26.67 0.48
CA LYS A 26 -5.25 -28.00 0.47
C LYS A 26 -3.94 -27.88 -0.32
N PRO A 27 -2.79 -28.30 0.23
CA PRO A 27 -1.53 -28.23 -0.49
C PRO A 27 -1.60 -29.08 -1.75
N TRP A 28 -1.06 -28.55 -2.85
CA TRP A 28 -0.98 -29.28 -4.11
C TRP A 28 -0.07 -30.51 -3.99
N PRO A 29 -0.31 -31.56 -4.79
CA PRO A 29 0.67 -32.62 -4.99
C PRO A 29 2.02 -32.04 -5.45
N ARG A 30 3.12 -32.71 -5.09
CA ARG A 30 4.48 -32.25 -5.44
C ARG A 30 4.65 -32.04 -6.95
N GLU A 31 3.99 -32.86 -7.77
CA GLU A 31 4.07 -32.78 -9.22
C GLU A 31 3.41 -31.49 -9.72
N VAL A 32 2.23 -31.13 -9.20
CA VAL A 32 1.56 -29.86 -9.51
C VAL A 32 2.39 -28.67 -9.01
N GLN A 33 2.95 -28.77 -7.80
CA GLN A 33 3.81 -27.75 -7.22
C GLN A 33 5.06 -27.50 -8.09
N ALA A 34 5.60 -28.54 -8.73
CA ALA A 34 6.76 -28.41 -9.62
C ALA A 34 6.45 -27.52 -10.84
N PHE A 35 5.27 -27.64 -11.46
CA PHE A 35 4.84 -26.75 -12.55
C PHE A 35 4.79 -25.30 -12.07
N TYR A 36 4.14 -25.06 -10.93
CA TYR A 36 4.05 -23.74 -10.35
C TYR A 36 5.42 -23.10 -10.08
N ASP A 37 6.33 -23.88 -9.50
CA ASP A 37 7.68 -23.41 -9.19
C ASP A 37 8.52 -23.18 -10.45
N GLU A 38 8.31 -23.97 -11.51
CA GLU A 38 8.94 -23.77 -12.82
C GLU A 38 8.51 -22.46 -13.46
N LEU A 39 7.20 -22.18 -13.57
CA LEU A 39 6.69 -20.93 -14.17
C LEU A 39 7.14 -19.71 -13.37
N LYS A 40 7.13 -19.82 -12.04
CA LYS A 40 7.65 -18.78 -11.15
C LYS A 40 9.15 -18.54 -11.40
N ALA A 41 9.94 -19.61 -11.53
CA ALA A 41 11.37 -19.50 -11.81
C ALA A 41 11.65 -18.90 -13.19
N GLU A 42 10.90 -19.30 -14.22
CA GLU A 42 11.00 -18.77 -15.57
C GLU A 42 10.69 -17.27 -15.61
N CYS A 43 9.57 -16.85 -15.01
CA CYS A 43 9.18 -15.44 -14.93
C CYS A 43 10.29 -14.59 -14.28
N ARG A 44 10.85 -15.09 -13.17
CA ARG A 44 11.94 -14.44 -12.44
C ARG A 44 13.25 -14.39 -13.22
N ALA A 45 13.60 -15.46 -13.93
CA ALA A 45 14.78 -15.50 -14.78
C ALA A 45 14.70 -14.46 -15.91
N GLY A 46 13.49 -14.17 -16.39
CA GLY A 46 13.22 -13.07 -17.32
C GLY A 46 13.24 -11.67 -16.68
N GLY A 47 13.39 -11.55 -15.36
CA GLY A 47 13.33 -10.30 -14.61
C GLY A 47 11.90 -9.81 -14.30
N GLY A 48 10.89 -10.66 -14.48
CA GLY A 48 9.50 -10.35 -14.19
C GLY A 48 9.06 -10.72 -12.77
N LYS A 49 7.92 -10.17 -12.36
CA LYS A 49 7.20 -10.53 -11.13
C LYS A 49 6.12 -11.55 -11.44
N PHE A 50 6.15 -12.68 -10.72
CA PHE A 50 5.18 -13.76 -10.88
C PHE A 50 3.91 -13.46 -10.08
N VAL A 51 2.77 -13.33 -10.76
CA VAL A 51 1.46 -13.01 -10.20
C VAL A 51 0.51 -14.19 -10.42
N PRO A 52 0.27 -15.02 -9.39
CA PRO A 52 -0.56 -16.22 -9.52
C PRO A 52 -1.98 -16.00 -9.02
N ASP A 53 -2.96 -16.54 -9.76
CA ASP A 53 -4.26 -16.94 -9.22
C ASP A 53 -4.17 -18.38 -8.73
N ARG A 54 -3.76 -18.55 -7.47
CA ARG A 54 -3.56 -19.88 -6.89
C ARG A 54 -4.84 -20.70 -6.81
N ALA A 55 -6.02 -20.09 -6.78
CA ALA A 55 -7.27 -20.85 -6.71
C ALA A 55 -7.56 -21.55 -8.04
N ASN A 56 -7.21 -20.89 -9.15
CA ASN A 56 -7.49 -21.38 -10.49
C ASN A 56 -6.26 -22.02 -11.17
N PHE A 57 -5.04 -21.85 -10.62
CA PHE A 57 -3.81 -22.41 -11.19
C PHE A 57 -3.83 -23.92 -11.35
N ALA A 58 -4.37 -24.65 -10.37
CA ALA A 58 -4.49 -26.08 -10.48
C ALA A 58 -5.74 -26.58 -9.78
N VAL A 59 -6.61 -27.25 -10.53
CA VAL A 59 -7.89 -27.77 -10.06
C VAL A 59 -7.92 -29.30 -10.13
N GLU A 60 -8.39 -29.92 -9.05
CA GLU A 60 -8.61 -31.37 -8.98
C GLU A 60 -9.91 -31.69 -9.74
N THR A 61 -9.80 -32.31 -10.92
CA THR A 61 -10.94 -32.62 -11.81
C THR A 61 -10.72 -33.95 -12.49
N GLU A 62 -11.70 -34.86 -12.43
CA GLU A 62 -11.66 -36.11 -13.18
C GLU A 62 -12.01 -35.86 -14.65
N VAL A 63 -11.06 -36.09 -15.56
CA VAL A 63 -11.20 -35.90 -17.01
C VAL A 63 -10.84 -37.16 -17.81
N THR A 64 -10.24 -38.17 -17.18
CA THR A 64 -9.86 -39.43 -17.84
C THR A 64 -10.97 -40.49 -17.80
N GLY A 65 -11.93 -40.34 -16.88
CA GLY A 65 -13.03 -41.28 -16.72
C GLY A 65 -12.57 -42.68 -16.28
N ASP A 66 -11.52 -42.73 -15.46
CA ASP A 66 -11.00 -43.92 -14.78
C ASP A 66 -11.43 -44.01 -13.30
N GLY A 67 -12.17 -43.00 -12.82
CA GLY A 67 -12.73 -42.90 -11.48
C GLY A 67 -11.78 -42.28 -10.45
N LYS A 68 -10.62 -41.76 -10.87
CA LYS A 68 -9.65 -41.09 -10.00
C LYS A 68 -9.60 -39.60 -10.30
N PRO A 69 -9.20 -38.76 -9.34
CA PRO A 69 -8.96 -37.35 -9.62
C PRO A 69 -7.72 -37.17 -10.51
N ASP A 70 -7.86 -36.34 -11.52
CA ASP A 70 -6.73 -35.74 -12.25
C ASP A 70 -6.52 -34.30 -11.76
N TRP A 71 -5.38 -33.71 -12.13
CA TRP A 71 -5.09 -32.30 -11.88
C TRP A 71 -4.92 -31.57 -13.19
N VAL A 72 -5.74 -30.54 -13.41
CA VAL A 72 -5.59 -29.64 -14.56
C VAL A 72 -4.88 -28.38 -14.11
N VAL A 73 -3.70 -28.15 -14.68
CA VAL A 73 -2.84 -26.99 -14.45
C VAL A 73 -3.11 -25.96 -15.54
N GLU A 74 -3.51 -24.77 -15.13
CA GLU A 74 -3.95 -23.65 -15.98
C GLU A 74 -2.90 -22.55 -16.00
N TYR A 75 -2.14 -22.45 -17.09
CA TYR A 75 -1.09 -21.43 -17.17
C TYR A 75 -1.67 -20.02 -17.33
N SER A 76 -2.93 -19.90 -17.80
CA SER A 76 -3.68 -18.65 -17.86
C SER A 76 -3.90 -18.02 -16.48
N ALA A 77 -3.93 -18.83 -15.42
CA ALA A 77 -4.02 -18.39 -14.03
C ALA A 77 -2.68 -17.92 -13.46
N ALA A 78 -1.66 -17.76 -14.30
CA ALA A 78 -0.42 -17.08 -13.97
C ALA A 78 -0.19 -15.89 -14.91
N TYR A 79 0.33 -14.82 -14.33
CA TYR A 79 0.73 -13.61 -15.06
C TYR A 79 2.17 -13.27 -14.69
N CYS A 80 3.03 -13.09 -15.68
CA CYS A 80 4.37 -12.54 -15.46
C CYS A 80 4.36 -11.08 -15.87
N THR A 81 4.87 -10.16 -15.06
CA THR A 81 4.76 -8.74 -15.41
C THR A 81 5.40 -8.45 -16.78
N ASN A 82 6.71 -8.57 -16.94
CA ASN A 82 7.43 -8.25 -18.18
C ASN A 82 6.86 -8.90 -19.48
N GLN A 83 6.23 -10.06 -19.40
CA GLN A 83 5.74 -10.85 -20.54
C GLN A 83 4.21 -10.96 -20.62
N GLY A 84 3.48 -10.43 -19.65
CA GLY A 84 2.04 -10.59 -19.52
C GLY A 84 1.58 -12.06 -19.45
N HIS A 85 0.34 -12.30 -19.90
CA HIS A 85 -0.15 -13.66 -20.15
C HIS A 85 0.54 -14.33 -21.35
N SER A 86 1.14 -13.56 -22.26
CA SER A 86 1.83 -14.12 -23.43
C SER A 86 3.06 -14.97 -23.10
N ALA A 87 3.56 -14.93 -21.86
CA ALA A 87 4.60 -15.86 -21.39
C ALA A 87 4.21 -17.33 -21.65
N TRP A 88 2.92 -17.65 -21.53
CA TRP A 88 2.41 -19.02 -21.62
C TRP A 88 1.16 -19.17 -22.50
N CYS A 89 0.80 -18.09 -23.19
CA CYS A 89 -0.36 -18.02 -24.05
C CYS A 89 0.03 -17.51 -25.45
N GLY A 90 -0.63 -18.05 -26.47
CA GLY A 90 -0.50 -17.60 -27.85
C GLY A 90 -1.85 -17.44 -28.52
N THR A 91 -1.86 -17.30 -29.84
CA THR A 91 -3.10 -17.19 -30.63
C THR A 91 -3.98 -18.44 -30.54
N ALA A 92 -3.37 -19.59 -30.22
CA ALA A 92 -4.05 -20.86 -29.97
C ALA A 92 -4.65 -20.98 -28.56
N GLY A 93 -4.52 -19.95 -27.72
CA GLY A 93 -4.92 -19.95 -26.32
C GLY A 93 -3.75 -20.19 -25.37
N CYS A 94 -4.06 -20.51 -24.12
CA CYS A 94 -3.08 -20.71 -23.05
C CYS A 94 -2.74 -22.20 -22.91
N MET A 95 -1.52 -22.47 -22.46
CA MET A 95 -1.12 -23.83 -22.17
C MET A 95 -1.89 -24.39 -20.98
N ILE A 96 -2.33 -25.64 -21.10
CA ILE A 96 -2.77 -26.45 -19.98
C ILE A 96 -1.91 -27.71 -19.90
N ALA A 97 -1.70 -28.19 -18.68
CA ALA A 97 -1.15 -29.53 -18.44
C ALA A 97 -2.14 -30.34 -17.61
N ILE A 98 -2.31 -31.62 -17.94
CA ILE A 98 -3.16 -32.53 -17.16
C ILE A 98 -2.28 -33.63 -16.59
N LEU A 99 -2.32 -33.75 -15.28
CA LEU A 99 -1.60 -34.73 -14.49
C LEU A 99 -2.58 -35.82 -14.06
N GLY A 100 -2.43 -37.00 -14.64
CA GLY A 100 -3.27 -38.16 -14.34
C GLY A 100 -2.60 -39.15 -13.41
N SER A 101 -3.41 -39.98 -12.75
CA SER A 101 -2.93 -41.01 -11.82
C SER A 101 -2.14 -42.13 -12.53
N GLY A 102 -0.83 -42.17 -12.33
CA GLY A 102 0.09 -43.21 -12.84
C GLY A 102 0.57 -44.19 -11.76
N ARG A 103 1.37 -45.19 -12.17
CA ARG A 103 1.90 -46.23 -11.26
C ARG A 103 2.84 -45.70 -10.17
N ARG A 104 3.45 -44.54 -10.37
CA ARG A 104 4.46 -43.93 -9.46
C ARG A 104 4.01 -42.58 -8.90
N GLY A 105 2.71 -42.29 -8.95
CA GLY A 105 2.14 -40.98 -8.65
C GLY A 105 1.56 -40.32 -9.89
N LEU A 106 1.33 -39.00 -9.80
CA LEU A 106 0.82 -38.22 -10.92
C LEU A 106 1.87 -38.12 -12.03
N THR A 107 1.40 -38.17 -13.28
CA THR A 107 2.25 -38.00 -14.47
C THR A 107 1.53 -37.14 -15.48
N GLU A 108 2.26 -36.30 -16.22
CA GLU A 108 1.66 -35.52 -17.30
C GLU A 108 1.13 -36.48 -18.38
N ILE A 109 -0.16 -36.38 -18.65
CA ILE A 109 -0.87 -37.18 -19.66
C ILE A 109 -1.39 -36.31 -20.81
N PHE A 110 -1.37 -34.99 -20.66
CA PHE A 110 -1.75 -34.01 -21.67
C PHE A 110 -0.98 -32.72 -21.45
N SER A 111 -0.52 -32.10 -22.54
CA SER A 111 -0.04 -30.72 -22.54
C SER A 111 -0.29 -30.12 -23.92
N ASN A 112 -1.01 -28.99 -23.97
CA ASN A 112 -1.28 -28.27 -25.22
C ASN A 112 -1.78 -26.85 -24.97
N ASN A 113 -1.68 -25.99 -25.98
CA ASN A 113 -2.38 -24.70 -25.99
C ASN A 113 -3.86 -24.91 -26.35
N VAL A 114 -4.73 -24.43 -25.46
CA VAL A 114 -6.18 -24.48 -25.64
C VAL A 114 -6.77 -23.11 -25.29
N ARG A 115 -7.90 -22.78 -25.90
CA ARG A 115 -8.71 -21.59 -25.57
C ARG A 115 -9.68 -21.85 -24.43
N GLY A 116 -9.85 -23.11 -24.04
CA GLY A 116 -10.65 -23.51 -22.89
C GLY A 116 -10.75 -25.04 -22.83
N TRP A 117 -11.12 -25.55 -21.66
CA TRP A 117 -11.36 -26.97 -21.45
C TRP A 117 -12.55 -27.17 -20.51
N GLN A 118 -13.10 -28.38 -20.53
CA GLN A 118 -14.10 -28.82 -19.56
C GLN A 118 -14.13 -30.34 -19.48
N ALA A 119 -14.49 -30.87 -18.31
CA ALA A 119 -14.90 -32.27 -18.20
C ALA A 119 -16.24 -32.46 -18.93
N VAL A 120 -16.32 -33.42 -19.85
CA VAL A 120 -17.54 -33.74 -20.61
C VAL A 120 -17.98 -35.17 -20.37
N LYS A 121 -19.27 -35.44 -20.60
CA LYS A 121 -19.78 -36.81 -20.61
C LYS A 121 -19.72 -37.39 -22.02
N LEU A 122 -19.12 -38.57 -22.12
CA LEU A 122 -19.03 -39.37 -23.32
C LEU A 122 -20.19 -40.36 -23.38
N ASP A 123 -20.38 -40.96 -24.55
CA ASP A 123 -21.27 -42.11 -24.70
C ASP A 123 -20.92 -43.22 -23.70
N GLY A 124 -21.94 -43.77 -23.04
CA GLY A 124 -21.76 -44.72 -21.95
C GLY A 124 -21.46 -44.09 -20.57
N GLY A 125 -21.60 -42.77 -20.43
CA GLY A 125 -21.57 -42.07 -19.13
C GLY A 125 -20.18 -41.82 -18.55
N ARG A 126 -19.12 -42.27 -19.24
CA ARG A 126 -17.73 -42.00 -18.85
C ARG A 126 -17.39 -40.53 -19.03
N THR A 127 -16.50 -40.02 -18.20
CA THR A 127 -15.96 -38.67 -18.36
C THR A 127 -14.90 -38.65 -19.47
N GLY A 128 -14.83 -37.54 -20.19
CA GLY A 128 -13.77 -37.22 -21.14
C GLY A 128 -13.39 -35.74 -21.06
N LEU A 129 -12.50 -35.32 -21.95
CA LEU A 129 -11.96 -33.97 -21.99
C LEU A 129 -12.52 -33.24 -23.21
N GLY A 130 -13.32 -32.19 -22.98
CA GLY A 130 -13.72 -31.25 -24.01
C GLY A 130 -12.72 -30.11 -24.10
N LEU A 131 -12.28 -29.76 -25.30
CA LEU A 131 -11.33 -28.68 -25.56
C LEU A 131 -11.89 -27.70 -26.57
N SER A 132 -11.65 -26.41 -26.35
CA SER A 132 -11.72 -25.37 -27.37
C SER A 132 -10.29 -25.07 -27.83
N VAL A 133 -9.99 -25.27 -29.11
CA VAL A 133 -8.66 -25.08 -29.70
C VAL A 133 -8.73 -24.13 -30.90
N HIS A 134 -7.58 -23.80 -31.46
CA HIS A 134 -7.49 -22.94 -32.64
C HIS A 134 -8.24 -23.53 -33.85
N GLY A 135 -8.97 -22.70 -34.60
CA GLY A 135 -9.80 -23.11 -35.73
C GLY A 135 -9.06 -23.88 -36.82
N THR A 136 -7.74 -23.69 -36.96
CA THR A 136 -6.90 -24.44 -37.93
C THR A 136 -6.96 -25.96 -37.73
N VAL A 137 -7.25 -26.44 -36.51
CA VAL A 137 -7.45 -27.88 -36.22
C VAL A 137 -8.68 -28.45 -36.97
N CYS A 138 -9.67 -27.61 -37.27
CA CYS A 138 -10.87 -27.92 -38.04
C CYS A 138 -10.80 -27.42 -39.51
N GLY A 139 -9.63 -26.94 -39.96
CA GLY A 139 -9.45 -26.35 -41.30
C GLY A 139 -10.00 -24.92 -41.46
N SER A 140 -10.25 -24.23 -40.35
CA SER A 140 -10.70 -22.83 -40.31
C SER A 140 -9.52 -21.85 -40.19
N VAL A 141 -9.79 -20.55 -40.27
CA VAL A 141 -8.77 -19.47 -40.26
C VAL A 141 -9.13 -18.38 -39.25
N GLY A 142 -8.15 -17.54 -38.88
CA GLY A 142 -8.38 -16.38 -38.01
C GLY A 142 -8.78 -16.75 -36.58
N ALA A 143 -9.80 -16.05 -36.05
CA ALA A 143 -10.26 -16.21 -34.67
C ALA A 143 -11.23 -17.39 -34.48
N ASP A 144 -11.53 -18.16 -35.52
CA ASP A 144 -12.39 -19.35 -35.44
C ASP A 144 -11.91 -20.32 -34.36
N MET A 145 -12.85 -20.99 -33.70
CA MET A 145 -12.59 -22.04 -32.72
C MET A 145 -12.83 -23.43 -33.33
N CYS A 146 -12.21 -24.44 -32.74
CA CYS A 146 -12.48 -25.85 -33.05
C CYS A 146 -12.72 -26.56 -31.71
N LEU A 147 -13.82 -27.29 -31.62
CA LEU A 147 -14.16 -28.06 -30.42
C LEU A 147 -13.72 -29.50 -30.63
N GLU A 148 -12.90 -30.01 -29.72
CA GLU A 148 -12.51 -31.42 -29.66
C GLU A 148 -13.08 -32.07 -28.41
N VAL A 149 -13.45 -33.34 -28.53
CA VAL A 149 -13.74 -34.21 -27.40
C VAL A 149 -12.76 -35.36 -27.45
N LEU A 150 -11.98 -35.50 -26.38
CA LEU A 150 -10.98 -36.54 -26.21
C LEU A 150 -11.44 -37.55 -25.16
N ARG A 151 -11.13 -38.83 -25.42
CA ARG A 151 -11.34 -39.94 -24.50
C ARG A 151 -9.99 -40.53 -24.12
N TRP A 152 -9.79 -40.76 -22.83
CA TRP A 152 -8.62 -41.50 -22.34
C TRP A 152 -8.82 -43.01 -22.49
N ASP A 153 -7.86 -43.69 -23.13
CA ASP A 153 -7.88 -45.15 -23.32
C ASP A 153 -7.05 -45.92 -22.27
N GLY A 154 -6.48 -45.22 -21.29
CA GLY A 154 -5.56 -45.78 -20.30
C GLY A 154 -4.08 -45.55 -20.63
N ARG A 155 -3.76 -45.10 -21.84
CA ARG A 155 -2.38 -44.82 -22.29
C ARG A 155 -2.24 -43.51 -23.06
N LYS A 156 -3.23 -43.12 -23.84
CA LYS A 156 -3.23 -41.89 -24.64
C LYS A 156 -4.65 -41.34 -24.79
N TRP A 157 -4.70 -40.07 -25.19
CA TRP A 157 -5.94 -39.44 -25.63
C TRP A 157 -6.28 -39.89 -27.05
N ALA A 158 -7.54 -40.27 -27.25
CA ALA A 158 -8.12 -40.59 -28.54
C ALA A 158 -9.24 -39.59 -28.86
N LEU A 159 -9.28 -39.08 -30.09
CA LEU A 159 -10.34 -38.21 -30.54
C LEU A 159 -11.67 -38.98 -30.56
N ALA A 160 -12.64 -38.50 -29.79
CA ALA A 160 -14.00 -39.00 -29.74
C ALA A 160 -14.97 -38.13 -30.58
N GLY A 161 -14.65 -36.85 -30.78
CA GLY A 161 -15.41 -35.96 -31.65
C GLY A 161 -14.67 -34.66 -31.97
N ARG A 162 -14.97 -34.06 -33.13
CA ARG A 162 -14.44 -32.75 -33.54
C ARG A 162 -15.47 -31.96 -34.34
N ARG A 163 -15.62 -30.67 -34.07
CA ARG A 163 -16.53 -29.76 -34.80
C ARG A 163 -16.08 -28.30 -34.76
N ARG A 164 -16.52 -27.48 -35.72
CA ARG A 164 -16.06 -26.08 -35.94
C ARG A 164 -16.53 -25.04 -34.90
N GLY A 165 -17.15 -25.45 -33.79
CA GLY A 165 -17.55 -24.53 -32.71
C GLY A 165 -18.37 -23.33 -33.20
N THR A 166 -19.36 -23.59 -34.05
CA THR A 166 -20.29 -22.56 -34.54
C THR A 166 -21.19 -22.06 -33.41
N ALA A 167 -21.90 -20.95 -33.63
CA ALA A 167 -22.89 -20.46 -32.66
C ALA A 167 -23.98 -21.51 -32.33
N ALA A 168 -24.23 -22.48 -33.21
CA ALA A 168 -25.15 -23.60 -32.94
C ALA A 168 -24.50 -24.73 -32.12
N ASP A 169 -23.18 -24.84 -32.12
CA ASP A 169 -22.42 -25.81 -31.32
C ASP A 169 -22.19 -25.37 -29.88
N LEU A 170 -22.17 -24.05 -29.69
CA LEU A 170 -22.05 -23.33 -28.44
C LEU A 170 -23.42 -23.24 -27.79
N GLY A 171 -23.59 -23.84 -26.60
CA GLY A 171 -24.84 -23.70 -25.84
C GLY A 171 -25.10 -22.23 -25.47
N PRO A 172 -26.34 -21.85 -25.12
CA PRO A 172 -26.68 -20.46 -24.80
C PRO A 172 -25.82 -19.84 -23.68
N ASP A 173 -25.18 -20.67 -22.84
CA ASP A 173 -24.37 -20.26 -21.69
C ASP A 173 -22.83 -20.39 -21.91
N SER A 174 -22.36 -20.72 -23.12
CA SER A 174 -20.93 -21.01 -23.35
C SER A 174 -20.06 -19.79 -23.66
N GLY A 175 -20.59 -18.58 -23.48
CA GLY A 175 -19.78 -17.38 -23.48
C GLY A 175 -19.04 -17.28 -22.15
N GLU A 176 -17.72 -17.40 -22.15
CA GLU A 176 -16.92 -16.98 -21.00
C GLU A 176 -17.29 -15.51 -20.76
N PRO A 177 -17.86 -15.15 -19.59
CA PRO A 177 -18.13 -13.76 -19.32
C PRO A 177 -16.79 -13.05 -19.46
N ALA A 178 -16.72 -12.06 -20.36
CA ALA A 178 -15.54 -11.24 -20.49
C ALA A 178 -15.12 -10.85 -19.07
N SER A 179 -13.89 -11.22 -18.68
CA SER A 179 -13.37 -10.91 -17.36
C SER A 179 -13.72 -9.46 -17.11
N ALA A 180 -14.50 -9.20 -16.04
CA ALA A 180 -14.91 -7.85 -15.72
C ALA A 180 -13.62 -7.01 -15.80
N PRO A 181 -13.61 -5.90 -16.58
CA PRO A 181 -12.42 -5.05 -16.63
C PRO A 181 -12.00 -4.84 -15.18
N SER A 182 -10.74 -5.16 -14.87
CA SER A 182 -10.24 -5.06 -13.48
C SER A 182 -10.80 -3.78 -12.92
N PRO A 183 -11.47 -3.80 -11.74
CA PRO A 183 -12.08 -2.60 -11.18
C PRO A 183 -10.94 -1.61 -10.98
N GLY A 184 -10.71 -0.79 -11.99
CA GLY A 184 -9.80 0.32 -11.96
C GLY A 184 -10.47 1.26 -11.01
N HIS A 185 -10.17 1.12 -9.73
CA HIS A 185 -10.33 2.25 -8.85
C HIS A 185 -9.48 3.34 -9.48
N ASP A 186 -10.12 4.37 -10.03
CA ASP A 186 -9.46 5.61 -10.46
C ASP A 186 -8.94 6.33 -9.23
N ALA A 187 -8.05 5.68 -8.48
CA ALA A 187 -7.44 6.17 -7.27
C ALA A 187 -6.38 7.18 -7.71
N ARG A 188 -6.62 8.45 -7.39
CA ARG A 188 -5.77 9.56 -7.82
C ARG A 188 -4.89 10.02 -6.68
N TRP A 189 -3.66 10.42 -7.01
CA TRP A 189 -2.80 11.07 -6.03
C TRP A 189 -3.31 12.47 -5.73
N GLN A 190 -3.41 12.78 -4.44
CA GLN A 190 -3.78 14.08 -3.93
C GLN A 190 -2.59 14.69 -3.21
N PHE A 191 -2.33 15.97 -3.45
CA PHE A 191 -1.30 16.74 -2.76
C PHE A 191 -1.92 17.61 -1.67
N GLY A 192 -1.30 17.65 -0.50
CA GLY A 192 -1.72 18.54 0.59
C GLY A 192 -0.56 18.92 1.52
N GLY A 193 -0.74 20.01 2.26
CA GLY A 193 0.25 20.52 3.21
C GLY A 193 1.38 21.35 2.58
N THR A 194 2.33 21.79 3.41
CA THR A 194 3.47 22.63 3.03
C THR A 194 4.74 22.26 3.81
N GLY A 195 5.91 22.46 3.22
CA GLY A 195 7.19 22.27 3.92
C GLY A 195 7.38 20.83 4.40
N ALA A 196 7.76 20.64 5.66
CA ALA A 196 7.95 19.30 6.25
C ALA A 196 6.64 18.50 6.42
N GLY A 197 5.48 19.17 6.38
CA GLY A 197 4.15 18.54 6.47
C GLY A 197 3.49 18.26 5.11
N ALA A 198 4.19 18.55 4.01
CA ALA A 198 3.69 18.24 2.67
C ALA A 198 3.61 16.73 2.45
N VAL A 199 2.50 16.27 1.87
CA VAL A 199 2.26 14.86 1.53
C VAL A 199 1.61 14.74 0.17
N ALA A 200 1.91 13.66 -0.53
CA ALA A 200 1.16 13.19 -1.68
C ALA A 200 0.58 11.82 -1.32
N ALA A 201 -0.71 11.60 -1.46
CA ALA A 201 -1.32 10.33 -1.06
C ALA A 201 -2.48 9.90 -1.96
N VAL A 202 -2.65 8.59 -2.08
CA VAL A 202 -3.85 7.92 -2.59
C VAL A 202 -4.59 7.37 -1.37
N THR A 203 -5.90 7.59 -1.28
CA THR A 203 -6.73 7.14 -0.14
C THR A 203 -8.01 6.46 -0.62
N GLY A 204 -8.64 5.69 0.28
CA GLY A 204 -9.96 5.10 0.04
C GLY A 204 -9.96 3.86 -0.88
N HIS A 205 -8.84 3.11 -0.92
CA HIS A 205 -8.73 1.87 -1.69
C HIS A 205 -9.18 0.65 -0.86
N PRO A 206 -9.71 -0.42 -1.48
CA PRO A 206 -10.11 -1.62 -0.72
C PRO A 206 -8.95 -2.27 0.04
N GLU A 207 -7.75 -2.31 -0.53
CA GLU A 207 -6.54 -2.96 0.03
C GLU A 207 -5.68 -2.04 0.90
N PHE A 208 -5.78 -0.72 0.76
CA PHE A 208 -5.06 0.22 1.62
C PHE A 208 -5.90 1.45 1.95
N ALA A 209 -5.86 1.85 3.21
CA ALA A 209 -6.49 3.09 3.64
C ALA A 209 -5.74 4.30 3.06
N ALA A 210 -4.41 4.20 2.96
CA ALA A 210 -3.56 5.20 2.32
C ALA A 210 -2.27 4.58 1.74
N LEU A 211 -1.88 5.04 0.55
CA LEU A 211 -0.52 4.94 0.01
C LEU A 211 0.02 6.37 -0.12
N GLY A 212 1.07 6.70 0.61
CA GLY A 212 1.54 8.08 0.79
C GLY A 212 3.03 8.27 0.57
N LEU A 213 3.40 9.49 0.19
CA LEU A 213 4.75 10.00 0.11
C LEU A 213 4.85 11.25 0.99
N ARG A 214 5.98 11.40 1.70
CA ARG A 214 6.29 12.56 2.55
C ARG A 214 7.76 12.93 2.49
N CYS A 215 8.11 14.17 2.80
CA CYS A 215 9.51 14.58 2.88
C CYS A 215 10.22 13.95 4.09
N GLN A 216 11.52 13.63 3.92
CA GLN A 216 12.36 13.16 5.02
C GLN A 216 13.21 14.30 5.64
N PRO A 217 13.48 14.25 6.96
CA PRO A 217 14.33 15.23 7.65
C PRO A 217 15.77 15.36 7.11
N GLY A 218 16.26 14.39 6.33
CA GLY A 218 17.59 14.44 5.69
C GLY A 218 17.56 14.77 4.19
N GLY A 219 16.39 15.12 3.65
CA GLY A 219 16.16 15.19 2.21
C GLY A 219 15.70 13.86 1.62
N GLY A 220 15.09 13.93 0.44
CA GLY A 220 14.43 12.79 -0.17
C GLY A 220 12.99 12.58 0.31
N LEU A 221 12.42 11.47 -0.13
CA LEU A 221 11.03 11.09 0.11
C LEU A 221 10.99 9.80 0.93
N ALA A 222 10.00 9.68 1.80
CA ALA A 222 9.61 8.41 2.41
C ALA A 222 8.26 7.99 1.85
N MET A 223 8.10 6.69 1.62
CA MET A 223 6.82 6.08 1.32
C MET A 223 6.23 5.45 2.56
N SER A 224 4.90 5.51 2.68
CA SER A 224 4.13 4.80 3.70
C SER A 224 2.90 4.13 3.10
N VAL A 225 2.58 2.93 3.58
CA VAL A 225 1.36 2.20 3.27
C VAL A 225 0.61 1.94 4.58
N VAL A 226 -0.65 2.34 4.61
CA VAL A 226 -1.60 2.00 5.69
C VAL A 226 -2.49 0.88 5.15
N PRO A 227 -2.20 -0.39 5.50
CA PRO A 227 -2.93 -1.53 4.95
C PRO A 227 -4.37 -1.59 5.49
N THR A 228 -5.28 -2.14 4.69
CA THR A 228 -6.58 -2.61 5.20
C THR A 228 -6.52 -4.11 5.49
N LYS A 229 -7.65 -4.70 5.92
CA LYS A 229 -7.78 -6.16 6.09
C LYS A 229 -7.74 -6.93 4.77
N ALA A 230 -7.91 -6.27 3.63
CA ALA A 230 -7.91 -6.92 2.33
C ALA A 230 -6.50 -7.13 1.77
N LEU A 231 -5.51 -6.34 2.22
CA LEU A 231 -4.12 -6.57 1.86
C LEU A 231 -3.53 -7.68 2.74
N ARG A 232 -3.04 -8.73 2.09
CA ARG A 232 -2.23 -9.74 2.78
C ARG A 232 -0.96 -9.07 3.31
N LEU A 233 -0.56 -9.40 4.54
CA LEU A 233 0.62 -8.82 5.18
C LEU A 233 1.77 -9.85 5.27
N PRO A 234 3.03 -9.39 5.21
CA PRO A 234 4.18 -10.26 5.40
C PRO A 234 4.25 -10.81 6.84
N PRO A 235 4.94 -11.94 7.07
CA PRO A 235 5.26 -12.42 8.41
C PRO A 235 6.00 -11.36 9.24
N ALA A 236 5.87 -11.42 10.57
CA ALA A 236 6.54 -10.47 11.46
C ALA A 236 8.05 -10.37 11.19
N GLY A 237 8.56 -9.15 11.07
CA GLY A 237 9.97 -8.86 10.79
C GLY A 237 10.38 -8.96 9.32
N ARG A 238 9.47 -9.31 8.40
CA ARG A 238 9.72 -9.28 6.95
C ARG A 238 9.21 -7.98 6.34
N PRO A 239 9.88 -7.44 5.29
CA PRO A 239 9.40 -6.25 4.60
C PRO A 239 8.14 -6.55 3.78
N LEU A 240 7.28 -5.55 3.64
CA LEU A 240 6.27 -5.49 2.59
C LEU A 240 6.95 -4.94 1.33
N LEU A 241 6.86 -5.68 0.22
CA LEU A 241 7.38 -5.21 -1.06
C LEU A 241 6.23 -4.62 -1.88
N ILE A 242 6.43 -3.40 -2.39
CA ILE A 242 5.49 -2.74 -3.30
C ILE A 242 6.16 -2.58 -4.66
N GLY A 243 5.62 -3.25 -5.68
CA GLY A 243 6.07 -3.17 -7.05
C GLY A 243 5.31 -2.08 -7.80
N PHE A 244 6.02 -1.31 -8.62
CA PHE A 244 5.43 -0.31 -9.51
C PHE A 244 5.82 -0.61 -10.94
N ARG A 245 4.87 -0.53 -11.87
CA ARG A 245 5.13 -0.78 -13.29
C ARG A 245 4.42 0.21 -14.20
N SER A 246 5.17 0.79 -15.13
CA SER A 246 4.65 1.51 -16.29
C SER A 246 4.48 0.54 -17.45
N TYR A 247 3.30 0.50 -18.08
CA TYR A 247 3.12 -0.30 -19.30
C TYR A 247 3.63 0.46 -20.53
N ALA A 248 3.55 1.80 -20.52
CA ALA A 248 4.05 2.62 -21.62
C ALA A 248 5.57 2.53 -21.78
N GLU A 249 6.32 2.60 -20.69
CA GLU A 249 7.79 2.60 -20.71
C GLU A 249 8.40 1.19 -20.51
N PHE A 250 7.57 0.18 -20.20
CA PHE A 250 8.01 -1.17 -19.81
C PHE A 250 9.01 -1.17 -18.63
N THR A 251 8.95 -0.14 -17.80
CA THR A 251 9.81 0.01 -16.62
C THR A 251 9.12 -0.52 -15.38
N GLU A 252 9.90 -1.13 -14.49
CA GLU A 252 9.39 -1.70 -13.26
C GLU A 252 10.37 -1.49 -12.11
N THR A 253 9.85 -1.15 -10.93
CA THR A 253 10.64 -0.97 -9.71
C THR A 253 9.99 -1.68 -8.53
N THR A 254 10.74 -1.81 -7.44
CA THR A 254 10.27 -2.40 -6.19
C THR A 254 10.71 -1.53 -5.02
N GLN A 255 9.75 -1.08 -4.23
CA GLN A 255 9.96 -0.42 -2.96
C GLN A 255 9.86 -1.43 -1.81
N GLN A 256 10.83 -1.41 -0.89
CA GLN A 256 10.75 -2.17 0.36
C GLN A 256 10.24 -1.28 1.48
N LEU A 257 9.27 -1.75 2.25
CA LEU A 257 8.69 -1.03 3.39
C LEU A 257 8.74 -1.90 4.64
N MET A 258 9.14 -1.33 5.77
CA MET A 258 9.21 -2.01 7.06
C MET A 258 8.05 -1.59 7.94
N LEU A 259 7.57 -2.51 8.78
CA LEU A 259 6.55 -2.20 9.78
C LEU A 259 7.05 -1.11 10.75
N GLU A 260 6.25 -0.06 10.93
CA GLU A 260 6.56 1.00 11.88
C GLU A 260 6.37 0.50 13.33
N PRO A 261 7.33 0.75 14.24
CA PRO A 261 7.20 0.34 15.63
C PRO A 261 5.93 0.91 16.28
N GLY A 262 5.08 0.01 16.80
CA GLY A 262 3.85 0.38 17.51
C GLY A 262 2.71 0.87 16.61
N LYS A 263 2.83 0.73 15.27
CA LYS A 263 1.78 1.09 14.31
C LYS A 263 1.51 -0.05 13.33
N PRO A 264 0.32 -0.07 12.71
CA PRO A 264 0.01 -1.01 11.63
C PRO A 264 0.61 -0.60 10.27
N ASP A 265 1.28 0.55 10.21
CA ASP A 265 1.76 1.17 8.97
C ASP A 265 3.11 0.58 8.54
N PHE A 266 3.33 0.48 7.23
CA PHE A 266 4.63 0.12 6.66
C PHE A 266 5.26 1.35 6.04
N SER A 267 6.53 1.64 6.33
CA SER A 267 7.23 2.78 5.72
C SER A 267 8.70 2.53 5.44
N GLY A 268 9.28 3.37 4.60
CA GLY A 268 10.67 3.30 4.20
C GLY A 268 11.11 4.50 3.36
N THR A 269 12.41 4.70 3.25
CA THR A 269 12.98 5.66 2.29
C THR A 269 12.60 5.26 0.87
N LEU A 270 12.13 6.22 0.08
CA LEU A 270 11.76 6.01 -1.31
C LEU A 270 13.02 5.70 -2.13
N ASP A 271 13.03 4.55 -2.78
CA ASP A 271 14.09 4.13 -3.67
C ASP A 271 14.22 5.10 -4.86
N PRO A 272 15.45 5.50 -5.28
CA PRO A 272 15.64 6.45 -6.36
C PRO A 272 15.03 6.04 -7.70
N ALA A 273 15.04 4.76 -8.07
CA ALA A 273 14.42 4.30 -9.30
C ALA A 273 12.90 4.38 -9.19
N THR A 274 12.34 4.01 -8.04
CA THR A 274 10.91 4.16 -7.78
C THR A 274 10.48 5.64 -7.78
N LYS A 275 11.30 6.53 -7.22
CA LYS A 275 11.07 7.97 -7.30
C LYS A 275 11.04 8.45 -8.75
N ALA A 276 12.01 8.04 -9.56
CA ALA A 276 12.09 8.43 -10.98
C ALA A 276 10.82 8.01 -11.72
N LEU A 277 10.38 6.76 -11.55
CA LEU A 277 9.15 6.24 -12.13
C LEU A 277 7.92 7.04 -11.69
N LEU A 278 7.74 7.26 -10.39
CA LEU A 278 6.57 7.97 -9.84
C LEU A 278 6.51 9.46 -10.19
N THR A 279 7.64 10.08 -10.54
CA THR A 279 7.72 11.51 -10.93
C THR A 279 7.70 11.72 -12.45
N GLY A 280 7.72 10.63 -13.23
CA GLY A 280 7.74 10.60 -14.68
C GLY A 280 6.50 11.22 -15.35
N ALA A 281 6.45 11.12 -16.67
CA ALA A 281 5.32 11.61 -17.47
C ALA A 281 4.21 10.56 -17.64
N ASP A 282 4.46 9.32 -17.22
CA ASP A 282 3.56 8.19 -17.39
C ASP A 282 2.20 8.45 -16.76
N THR A 283 1.17 7.93 -17.44
CA THR A 283 -0.23 8.08 -17.03
C THR A 283 -0.84 6.77 -16.53
N ASP A 284 -0.10 5.67 -16.65
CA ASP A 284 -0.51 4.31 -16.31
C ASP A 284 0.52 3.67 -15.38
N LEU A 285 0.12 3.39 -14.14
CA LEU A 285 0.97 2.69 -13.20
C LEU A 285 0.19 1.54 -12.55
N ALA A 286 0.66 0.30 -12.74
CA ALA A 286 0.17 -0.82 -11.96
C ALA A 286 0.97 -0.94 -10.66
N VAL A 287 0.27 -1.24 -9.57
CA VAL A 287 0.86 -1.50 -8.27
C VAL A 287 0.66 -2.95 -7.88
N TYR A 288 1.74 -3.57 -7.42
CA TYR A 288 1.78 -4.94 -6.97
C TYR A 288 2.27 -4.99 -5.53
N ALA A 289 1.83 -5.97 -4.73
CA ALA A 289 2.41 -6.27 -3.43
C ALA A 289 3.00 -7.66 -3.43
N SER A 290 4.09 -7.83 -2.69
CA SER A 290 4.57 -9.14 -2.28
C SER A 290 4.81 -9.16 -0.78
N VAL A 291 4.38 -10.26 -0.17
CA VAL A 291 4.42 -10.51 1.28
C VAL A 291 5.40 -11.62 1.66
N ASP A 292 5.95 -12.30 0.66
CA ASP A 292 6.79 -13.49 0.80
C ASP A 292 8.25 -13.23 0.37
N GLY A 293 8.64 -11.95 0.27
CA GLY A 293 9.99 -11.58 -0.12
C GLY A 293 10.20 -11.51 -1.63
N GLY A 294 9.11 -11.42 -2.41
CA GLY A 294 9.14 -11.23 -3.85
C GLY A 294 8.99 -12.53 -4.63
N ASP A 295 8.66 -13.63 -3.96
CA ASP A 295 8.39 -14.95 -4.56
C ASP A 295 7.09 -14.92 -5.36
N GLU A 296 6.05 -14.34 -4.78
CA GLU A 296 4.75 -14.14 -5.42
C GLU A 296 4.29 -12.71 -5.23
N TRP A 297 3.58 -12.24 -6.24
CA TRP A 297 3.07 -10.89 -6.30
C TRP A 297 1.55 -10.92 -6.49
N GLN A 298 0.88 -9.98 -5.88
CA GLN A 298 -0.53 -9.72 -6.07
C GLN A 298 -0.67 -8.36 -6.74
N ALA A 299 -1.40 -8.27 -7.85
CA ALA A 299 -1.82 -6.99 -8.38
C ALA A 299 -2.83 -6.37 -7.40
N ILE A 300 -2.56 -5.16 -6.91
CA ILE A 300 -3.39 -4.51 -5.89
C ILE A 300 -4.27 -3.44 -6.51
N THR A 301 -3.70 -2.60 -7.38
CA THR A 301 -4.43 -1.45 -7.94
C THR A 301 -3.88 -1.08 -9.31
N TYR A 302 -4.76 -0.54 -10.14
CA TYR A 302 -4.39 0.35 -11.21
C TYR A 302 -4.34 1.77 -10.64
N LEU A 303 -3.24 2.50 -10.80
CA LEU A 303 -3.13 3.92 -10.46
C LEU A 303 -3.05 4.71 -11.75
N SER A 304 -4.07 5.51 -12.01
CA SER A 304 -3.98 6.52 -13.06
C SER A 304 -3.03 7.62 -12.59
N LEU A 305 -1.97 7.83 -13.35
CA LEU A 305 -1.04 8.93 -13.15
C LEU A 305 -1.46 10.20 -13.93
N ALA A 306 -2.59 10.15 -14.65
CA ALA A 306 -3.14 11.29 -15.39
C ALA A 306 -3.46 12.47 -14.44
N GLY A 307 -2.51 13.42 -14.35
CA GLY A 307 -2.53 14.56 -13.41
C GLY A 307 -1.86 14.31 -12.05
N SER A 308 -1.63 13.06 -11.67
CA SER A 308 -1.10 12.60 -10.38
C SER A 308 0.40 12.85 -10.19
N THR A 309 1.17 12.83 -11.29
CA THR A 309 2.61 13.10 -11.26
C THR A 309 2.90 14.55 -10.84
N ALA A 310 1.93 15.47 -11.01
CA ALA A 310 2.04 16.84 -10.52
C ALA A 310 2.02 16.92 -8.99
N ALA A 311 1.26 16.05 -8.30
CA ALA A 311 1.21 16.00 -6.84
C ALA A 311 2.56 15.55 -6.27
N ILE A 312 3.10 14.46 -6.81
CA ILE A 312 4.39 13.89 -6.38
C ILE A 312 5.54 14.84 -6.72
N ARG A 313 5.57 15.44 -7.93
CA ARG A 313 6.57 16.46 -8.29
C ARG A 313 6.47 17.71 -7.41
N SER A 314 5.26 18.12 -7.03
CA SER A 314 5.06 19.26 -6.13
C SER A 314 5.57 18.99 -4.73
N LEU A 315 5.41 17.75 -4.24
CA LEU A 315 6.03 17.30 -3.00
C LEU A 315 7.56 17.29 -3.12
N ASP A 316 8.11 16.64 -4.16
CA ASP A 316 9.55 16.47 -4.31
C ASP A 316 10.30 17.80 -4.36
N ARG A 317 9.73 18.82 -5.04
CA ARG A 317 10.28 20.18 -5.07
C ARG A 317 10.33 20.87 -3.69
N GLN A 318 9.51 20.45 -2.73
CA GLN A 318 9.48 21.03 -1.38
C GLN A 318 10.47 20.36 -0.43
N CYS A 319 10.85 19.10 -0.68
CA CYS A 319 11.66 18.33 0.25
C CYS A 319 13.09 18.86 0.47
N PRO A 320 13.82 19.40 -0.53
CA PRO A 320 15.11 20.06 -0.28
C PRO A 320 14.98 21.28 0.65
N LYS A 321 13.89 22.04 0.54
CA LYS A 321 13.59 23.18 1.43
C LYS A 321 13.22 22.71 2.84
N ALA A 322 12.56 21.57 2.97
CA ALA A 322 12.25 20.93 4.25
C ALA A 322 13.49 20.32 4.94
N ALA A 323 14.45 19.80 4.16
CA ALA A 323 15.68 19.18 4.63
C ALA A 323 16.73 20.19 5.12
N ALA A 324 16.87 21.32 4.42
CA ALA A 324 17.71 22.44 4.87
C ALA A 324 17.20 23.05 6.19
N ALA A 325 15.92 22.84 6.51
CA ALA A 325 15.31 23.21 7.78
C ALA A 325 15.66 22.23 8.91
N ALA A 326 15.93 20.96 8.63
CA ALA A 326 15.95 19.87 9.61
C ALA A 326 17.37 19.45 10.10
N THR A 327 18.45 19.97 9.53
CA THR A 327 19.83 19.53 9.83
C THR A 327 20.48 20.11 11.10
N GLY A 328 19.72 20.67 12.05
CA GLY A 328 20.30 21.31 13.24
C GLY A 328 19.59 21.10 14.58
N VAL A 329 18.70 20.11 14.74
CA VAL A 329 17.73 20.13 15.86
C VAL A 329 17.52 18.77 16.50
N GLN A 330 17.65 18.69 17.83
CA GLN A 330 17.12 17.56 18.61
C GLN A 330 15.59 17.60 18.61
N PRO A 331 14.88 16.47 18.39
CA PRO A 331 13.42 16.46 18.33
C PRO A 331 12.79 17.15 19.54
N GLY A 332 12.05 18.22 19.28
CA GLY A 332 11.37 19.00 20.33
C GLY A 332 12.13 20.20 20.88
N GLN A 333 13.24 20.66 20.28
CA GLN A 333 13.88 21.95 20.60
C GLN A 333 13.69 22.98 19.47
N SER A 334 13.59 24.28 19.81
CA SER A 334 13.56 25.36 18.83
C SER A 334 14.91 25.46 18.11
N ARG A 335 14.88 25.89 16.84
CA ARG A 335 16.09 26.05 16.01
C ARG A 335 16.84 27.33 16.31
N VAL A 336 16.19 28.26 17.01
CA VAL A 336 16.68 29.60 17.27
C VAL A 336 16.99 29.78 18.75
N VAL A 337 16.11 29.31 19.63
CA VAL A 337 16.27 29.43 21.08
C VAL A 337 16.49 28.06 21.73
N PRO A 338 17.32 27.95 22.78
CA PRO A 338 17.66 26.67 23.42
C PRO A 338 16.54 26.18 24.36
N LEU A 339 15.31 26.16 23.85
CA LEU A 339 14.09 25.87 24.58
C LEU A 339 13.22 24.86 23.82
N PRO A 340 12.44 24.02 24.52
CA PRO A 340 11.60 23.05 23.84
C PRO A 340 10.47 23.70 23.01
N VAL A 341 10.23 23.16 21.81
CA VAL A 341 9.03 23.50 21.02
C VAL A 341 7.79 23.05 21.80
N GLY A 342 6.79 23.90 21.89
CA GLY A 342 5.60 23.63 22.68
C GLY A 342 4.91 24.90 23.17
N TYR A 343 3.85 24.71 23.96
CA TYR A 343 3.16 25.83 24.57
C TYR A 343 3.78 26.17 25.92
N TYR A 344 3.74 27.45 26.21
CA TYR A 344 4.26 28.06 27.41
C TYR A 344 3.11 28.79 28.08
N VAL A 345 2.94 28.51 29.37
CA VAL A 345 1.87 29.07 30.19
C VAL A 345 2.50 29.95 31.25
N ASP A 346 1.96 31.15 31.42
CA ASP A 346 2.19 31.91 32.63
C ASP A 346 1.45 31.21 33.80
N MET A 347 2.26 30.65 34.69
CA MET A 347 1.77 29.87 35.83
C MET A 347 1.12 30.74 36.92
N ALA A 348 1.25 32.07 36.85
CA ALA A 348 0.55 32.98 37.76
C ALA A 348 -0.96 33.06 37.47
N ILE A 349 -1.35 32.88 36.21
CA ILE A 349 -2.74 33.04 35.74
C ILE A 349 -3.34 31.74 35.18
N GLY A 350 -2.55 30.68 35.00
CA GLY A 350 -3.00 29.41 34.43
C GLY A 350 -2.20 28.20 34.90
N THR A 351 -2.55 27.03 34.35
CA THR A 351 -1.80 25.78 34.57
C THR A 351 -1.70 25.01 33.26
N CYS A 352 -0.78 24.03 33.14
CA CYS A 352 -0.67 23.22 31.92
C CYS A 352 -1.98 22.52 31.52
N ALA A 353 -2.78 22.06 32.49
CA ALA A 353 -4.06 21.37 32.23
C ALA A 353 -5.25 22.32 31.98
N LYS A 354 -5.13 23.58 32.43
CA LYS A 354 -6.11 24.65 32.21
C LYS A 354 -5.36 25.94 31.86
N PRO A 355 -4.77 26.01 30.66
CA PRO A 355 -4.10 27.21 30.22
C PRO A 355 -5.12 28.34 30.14
N PHE A 356 -4.77 29.53 30.64
CA PHE A 356 -5.63 30.69 30.48
C PHE A 356 -5.65 31.03 28.99
N ALA A 357 -6.83 30.89 28.37
CA ALA A 357 -7.01 30.88 26.93
C ALA A 357 -6.26 32.03 26.24
N ASP A 358 -6.32 33.22 26.82
CA ASP A 358 -5.84 34.45 26.20
C ASP A 358 -4.36 34.75 26.44
N GLY A 359 -3.74 34.05 27.40
CA GLY A 359 -2.38 34.30 27.87
C GLY A 359 -1.45 33.12 27.65
N THR A 360 -1.60 32.35 26.57
CA THR A 360 -0.71 31.22 26.25
C THR A 360 0.12 31.52 25.01
N LEU A 361 1.43 31.30 25.10
CA LEU A 361 2.36 31.44 23.97
C LEU A 361 2.72 30.07 23.40
N TYR A 362 2.89 29.97 22.09
CA TYR A 362 3.42 28.77 21.46
C TYR A 362 4.79 29.06 20.85
N LEU A 363 5.83 28.43 21.38
CA LEU A 363 7.15 28.45 20.77
C LEU A 363 7.18 27.39 19.67
N ALA A 364 7.10 27.85 18.43
CA ALA A 364 7.36 27.04 17.25
C ALA A 364 8.89 26.87 17.05
N GLU A 365 9.27 26.19 15.97
CA GLU A 365 10.67 25.97 15.64
C GLU A 365 11.46 27.28 15.48
N ASP A 366 10.86 28.33 14.90
CA ASP A 366 11.53 29.58 14.51
C ASP A 366 10.89 30.88 15.06
N ARG A 367 9.78 30.79 15.81
CA ARG A 367 9.02 31.96 16.29
C ARG A 367 8.17 31.66 17.52
N LEU A 368 7.90 32.68 18.33
CA LEU A 368 6.84 32.68 19.33
C LEU A 368 5.53 33.16 18.69
N ILE A 369 4.50 32.31 18.76
CA ILE A 369 3.16 32.60 18.29
C ILE A 369 2.30 33.01 19.49
N SER A 370 1.72 34.21 19.41
CA SER A 370 0.65 34.66 20.30
C SER A 370 -0.67 34.66 19.55
N PRO A 371 -1.73 34.00 20.07
CA PRO A 371 -3.03 33.93 19.41
C PRO A 371 -3.75 35.27 19.20
N TYR A 372 -3.30 36.37 19.84
CA TYR A 372 -3.93 37.69 19.75
C TYR A 372 -3.08 38.73 19.02
N SER A 373 -1.89 38.37 18.56
CA SER A 373 -1.09 39.30 17.78
C SER A 373 -1.62 39.35 16.34
N SER A 374 -2.08 40.52 15.93
CA SER A 374 -2.37 40.83 14.52
C SER A 374 -1.12 41.27 13.75
N CYS A 375 0.04 41.31 14.39
CA CYS A 375 1.29 41.75 13.80
C CYS A 375 1.92 40.63 12.97
N GLU A 376 2.64 41.01 11.92
CA GLU A 376 3.40 40.07 11.10
C GLU A 376 4.72 39.72 11.78
N PHE A 377 5.13 38.46 11.74
CA PHE A 377 6.43 38.06 12.27
C PHE A 377 7.56 38.56 11.37
N ALA A 378 8.55 39.24 11.96
CA ALA A 378 9.76 39.67 11.24
C ALA A 378 10.95 38.74 11.55
N SER A 379 11.32 38.58 12.81
CA SER A 379 12.50 37.79 13.20
C SER A 379 12.43 37.26 14.63
N LEU A 380 13.17 36.18 14.89
CA LEU A 380 13.52 35.68 16.21
C LEU A 380 15.03 35.44 16.22
N GLU A 381 15.73 35.97 17.21
CA GLU A 381 17.20 35.83 17.31
C GLU A 381 17.67 35.75 18.76
N MET A 382 18.76 35.04 19.01
CA MET A 382 19.47 35.14 20.30
C MET A 382 20.22 36.49 20.33
N VAL A 383 19.95 37.29 21.35
CA VAL A 383 20.69 38.52 21.64
C VAL A 383 22.01 38.17 22.34
N ASP A 384 21.98 37.17 23.23
CA ASP A 384 23.17 36.59 23.86
C ASP A 384 22.88 35.16 24.33
N SER A 385 23.72 34.58 25.19
CA SER A 385 23.56 33.20 25.70
C SER A 385 22.25 32.90 26.46
N ARG A 386 21.56 33.92 26.96
CA ARG A 386 20.32 33.78 27.75
C ARG A 386 19.21 34.70 27.30
N ASN A 387 19.48 35.71 26.49
CA ASN A 387 18.47 36.64 26.00
C ASN A 387 18.18 36.39 24.52
N PHE A 388 16.91 36.47 24.15
CA PHE A 388 16.47 36.37 22.76
C PHE A 388 15.41 37.43 22.47
N ARG A 389 15.30 37.83 21.22
CA ARG A 389 14.43 38.91 20.77
C ARG A 389 13.53 38.42 19.66
N GLN A 390 12.23 38.69 19.79
CA GLN A 390 11.28 38.58 18.70
C GLN A 390 10.95 39.97 18.19
N THR A 391 11.11 40.20 16.89
CA THR A 391 10.64 41.41 16.22
C THR A 391 9.39 41.08 15.44
N MET A 392 8.32 41.84 15.72
CA MET A 392 7.09 41.82 14.93
C MET A 392 6.97 43.11 14.12
N ILE A 393 6.26 43.08 13.01
CA ILE A 393 5.86 44.26 12.25
C ILE A 393 4.39 44.51 12.55
N CYS A 394 4.14 45.57 13.32
CA CYS A 394 2.81 45.99 13.71
C CYS A 394 2.46 47.28 12.96
N SER A 395 1.23 47.43 12.49
CA SER A 395 0.76 48.73 12.02
C SER A 395 0.66 49.70 13.19
N ASP A 396 1.21 50.90 13.03
CA ASP A 396 0.97 52.02 13.95
C ASP A 396 -0.46 52.55 13.81
N GLU A 397 -0.81 53.56 14.61
CA GLU A 397 -2.16 54.16 14.63
C GLU A 397 -2.58 54.74 13.25
N ASP A 398 -1.62 55.08 12.39
CA ASP A 398 -1.83 55.58 11.03
C ASP A 398 -1.80 54.45 9.97
N GLY A 399 -1.69 53.19 10.40
CA GLY A 399 -1.65 52.01 9.54
C GLY A 399 -0.27 51.71 8.93
N ARG A 400 0.78 52.45 9.29
CA ARG A 400 2.12 52.25 8.74
C ARG A 400 2.84 51.11 9.47
N PRO A 401 3.52 50.21 8.75
CA PRO A 401 4.23 49.11 9.39
C PRO A 401 5.45 49.62 10.17
N GLY A 402 5.50 49.30 11.47
CA GLY A 402 6.61 49.59 12.36
C GLY A 402 7.16 48.32 13.02
N ALA A 403 8.48 48.25 13.18
CA ALA A 403 9.12 47.15 13.90
C ALA A 403 8.93 47.30 15.42
N ALA A 404 8.36 46.29 16.04
CA ALA A 404 8.11 46.20 17.48
C ALA A 404 8.92 45.02 18.07
N PRO A 405 10.16 45.26 18.54
CA PRO A 405 10.96 44.23 19.18
C PRO A 405 10.49 43.97 20.63
N THR A 406 10.38 42.70 20.99
CA THR A 406 10.16 42.24 22.36
C THR A 406 11.34 41.37 22.80
N ASN A 407 11.92 41.68 23.95
CA ASN A 407 13.03 40.91 24.52
C ASN A 407 12.52 39.90 25.56
N TYR A 408 13.16 38.74 25.54
CA TYR A 408 12.89 37.63 26.43
C TYR A 408 14.20 37.11 27.01
N ARG A 409 14.13 36.58 28.23
CA ARG A 409 15.25 35.98 28.94
C ARG A 409 14.93 34.54 29.30
N VAL A 410 15.75 33.59 28.86
CA VAL A 410 15.69 32.19 29.29
C VAL A 410 15.98 32.11 30.79
N THR A 411 15.00 31.67 31.58
CA THR A 411 15.09 31.54 33.04
C THR A 411 15.41 30.12 33.49
N GLY A 412 15.24 29.14 32.60
CA GLY A 412 15.57 27.74 32.86
C GLY A 412 15.51 26.90 31.58
N PRO A 413 15.82 25.59 31.67
CA PRO A 413 15.83 24.68 30.51
C PRO A 413 14.44 24.49 29.85
N ARG A 414 13.38 24.99 30.49
CA ARG A 414 11.99 24.88 30.08
C ARG A 414 11.20 26.15 30.37
N SER A 415 11.86 27.28 30.59
CA SER A 415 11.18 28.53 30.95
C SER A 415 11.90 29.76 30.44
N PHE A 416 11.14 30.82 30.21
CA PHE A 416 11.65 32.15 29.88
C PHE A 416 10.76 33.23 30.46
N ALA A 417 11.27 34.45 30.57
CA ALA A 417 10.53 35.61 31.01
C ALA A 417 10.56 36.73 29.98
N VAL A 418 9.50 37.53 29.92
CA VAL A 418 9.50 38.79 29.14
C VAL A 418 10.22 39.85 29.97
N GLU A 419 11.22 40.53 29.40
CA GLU A 419 12.03 41.50 30.15
C GLU A 419 11.20 42.61 30.81
N THR A 420 10.10 43.02 30.17
CA THR A 420 9.29 44.17 30.60
C THR A 420 8.35 43.86 31.76
N TYR A 421 7.90 42.61 31.92
CA TYR A 421 6.85 42.22 32.87
C TYR A 421 7.31 41.20 33.92
N SER A 422 8.49 40.59 33.73
CA SER A 422 9.10 39.61 34.65
C SER A 422 8.26 38.37 34.98
N GLU A 423 7.30 38.03 34.12
CA GLU A 423 6.47 36.82 34.23
C GLU A 423 7.22 35.60 33.68
N ASP A 424 7.29 34.51 34.44
CA ASP A 424 7.94 33.26 34.02
C ASP A 424 6.97 32.35 33.26
N TRP A 425 7.23 32.25 31.95
CA TRP A 425 6.53 31.38 31.02
C TRP A 425 7.13 29.98 31.10
N THR A 426 6.32 28.99 31.44
CA THR A 426 6.78 27.60 31.66
C THR A 426 6.27 26.66 30.58
N TRP A 427 7.17 25.83 30.03
CA TRP A 427 6.83 24.83 29.03
C TRP A 427 5.92 23.75 29.60
N CYS A 428 4.92 23.39 28.81
CA CYS A 428 4.01 22.31 29.11
C CYS A 428 3.93 21.32 27.92
N PRO A 429 3.79 20.01 28.18
CA PRO A 429 3.77 19.00 27.13
C PRO A 429 2.44 19.01 26.36
N ALA A 430 2.49 18.79 25.04
CA ALA A 430 1.30 18.77 24.18
C ALA A 430 0.21 17.78 24.64
N ALA A 431 0.58 16.69 25.32
CA ALA A 431 -0.35 15.73 25.90
C ALA A 431 -1.26 16.31 27.01
N GLN A 432 -0.91 17.47 27.58
CA GLN A 432 -1.71 18.15 28.59
C GLN A 432 -2.58 19.29 28.01
N LEU A 433 -2.52 19.53 26.68
CA LEU A 433 -3.39 20.51 26.03
C LEU A 433 -4.86 20.07 26.10
N PRO A 434 -5.78 20.96 26.49
CA PRO A 434 -7.20 20.70 26.32
C PRO A 434 -7.53 20.47 24.84
N ALA A 435 -8.29 19.41 24.53
CA ALA A 435 -8.67 19.03 23.17
C ALA A 435 -9.46 20.10 22.38
N LYS A 436 -9.78 21.26 22.99
CA LYS A 436 -10.49 22.39 22.36
C LYS A 436 -9.67 23.68 22.34
N ALA A 437 -8.37 23.63 22.63
CA ALA A 437 -7.49 24.81 22.67
C ALA A 437 -7.35 25.44 21.27
N ARG A 438 -7.96 26.61 21.07
CA ARG A 438 -8.05 27.27 19.74
C ARG A 438 -6.76 27.92 19.25
N PHE A 439 -5.78 28.12 20.14
CA PHE A 439 -4.49 28.76 19.88
C PHE A 439 -3.41 27.79 19.38
N TYR A 440 -3.70 26.49 19.36
CA TYR A 440 -2.83 25.45 18.80
C TYR A 440 -3.56 24.81 17.61
N GLU A 441 -3.07 25.01 16.38
CA GLU A 441 -3.75 24.47 15.18
C GLU A 441 -3.87 22.94 15.19
N GLY A 442 -2.99 22.24 15.91
CA GLY A 442 -3.07 20.78 16.10
C GLY A 442 -4.17 20.31 17.06
N ALA A 443 -4.85 21.21 17.79
CA ALA A 443 -5.97 20.90 18.70
C ALA A 443 -7.35 21.15 18.07
N ARG A 444 -7.45 21.50 16.78
CA ARG A 444 -8.73 21.57 16.03
C ARG A 444 -9.24 20.20 15.54
N ARG A 445 -8.91 19.09 16.22
CA ARG A 445 -9.45 17.76 15.89
C ARG A 445 -10.39 17.28 16.97
#